data_AF-A0A7R9JGV2-F1
#
_entry.id   AF-A0A7R9JGV2-F1
#
_cell.length_a   1.000
_cell.length_b   1.000
_cell.length_c   1.000
_cell.angle_alpha   90.00
_cell.angle_beta   90.00
_cell.angle_gamma   90.00
#
_symmetry.space_group_name_H-M   'P 1'
#
loop_
_entity.id
_entity.type
_entity.pdbx_description
1 polymer ?
#
loop_
_entity_poly.entity_id
_entity_poly.type
_entity_poly.pdbx_seq_one_letter_code
_entity_poly.pdbx_strand_id
1 'polypeptide(L)'
;FQQALKAYGVNDVDVFQTVDLWEKKDISQVTSTIFALGRTTYKHPEWTGPYLGPKPSDECKRDFTEEQLKSGQTIIGLQAGQNKGATQAGSNMGAGRKILLNK
;
A
#
# COMPACT_ATOMS: atom_id res chain seq x y z
N PHE A 1 -28.36 -3.57 12.30
CA PHE A 1 -27.52 -3.41 11.09
C PHE A 1 -26.04 -3.62 11.38
N GLN A 2 -25.38 -2.75 12.16
CA GLN A 2 -23.94 -2.87 12.47
C GLN A 2 -23.54 -4.25 13.02
N GLN A 3 -24.29 -4.81 13.97
CA GLN A 3 -24.05 -6.16 14.51
C GLN A 3 -24.09 -7.24 13.42
N ALA A 4 -25.00 -7.12 12.45
CA ALA A 4 -25.12 -8.06 11.34
C ALA A 4 -23.92 -7.97 10.40
N LEU A 5 -23.40 -6.76 10.12
CA LEU A 5 -22.18 -6.59 9.33
C LEU A 5 -20.97 -7.27 9.99
N LYS A 6 -20.81 -7.09 11.30
CA LYS A 6 -19.74 -7.72 12.08
C LYS A 6 -19.87 -9.25 12.07
N ALA A 7 -21.07 -9.77 12.28
CA ALA A 7 -21.35 -11.20 12.21
C ALA A 7 -21.10 -11.78 10.81
N TYR A 8 -21.36 -10.99 9.76
CA TYR A 8 -21.06 -11.32 8.38
C TYR A 8 -19.57 -11.20 8.03
N GLY A 9 -18.70 -10.76 8.94
CA GLY A 9 -17.26 -10.70 8.72
C GLY A 9 -16.73 -9.40 8.12
N VAL A 10 -17.52 -8.31 8.10
CA VAL A 10 -16.99 -6.96 7.85
C VAL A 10 -16.14 -6.53 9.05
N ASN A 11 -14.95 -5.98 8.80
CA ASN A 11 -14.04 -5.54 9.84
C ASN A 11 -14.65 -4.37 10.64
N ASP A 12 -14.51 -4.40 11.96
CA ASP A 12 -15.04 -3.39 12.89
C ASP A 12 -14.62 -1.96 12.51
N VAL A 13 -13.40 -1.79 12.01
CA VAL A 13 -12.87 -0.49 11.58
C VAL A 13 -13.57 0.08 10.35
N ASP A 14 -14.19 -0.78 9.54
CA ASP A 14 -14.91 -0.38 8.33
C ASP A 14 -16.40 -0.09 8.61
N VAL A 15 -16.89 -0.33 9.82
CA VAL A 15 -18.31 -0.16 10.19
C VAL A 15 -18.58 1.27 10.69
N PHE A 16 -19.47 1.99 10.02
CA PHE A 16 -19.89 3.34 10.42
C PHE A 16 -20.55 3.36 11.81
N GLN A 17 -20.43 4.49 12.50
CA GLN A 17 -21.08 4.76 13.78
C GLN A 17 -22.50 5.32 13.59
N THR A 18 -23.41 5.11 14.54
CA THR A 18 -24.82 5.50 14.39
C THR A 18 -25.00 6.99 14.07
N VAL A 19 -24.15 7.85 14.64
CA VAL A 19 -24.16 9.30 14.41
C VAL A 19 -23.84 9.67 12.95
N ASP A 20 -23.04 8.87 12.26
CA ASP A 20 -22.61 9.12 10.87
C ASP A 20 -23.83 9.12 9.94
N LEU A 21 -24.78 8.21 10.19
CA LEU A 21 -26.03 8.10 9.43
C LEU A 21 -27.16 8.94 10.04
N TRP A 22 -27.41 8.83 11.35
CA TRP A 22 -28.57 9.44 12.00
C TRP A 22 -28.52 10.96 11.99
N GLU A 23 -27.37 11.54 12.33
CA GLU A 23 -27.15 12.98 12.34
C GLU A 23 -26.56 13.49 11.02
N LYS A 24 -26.34 12.59 10.05
CA LYS A 24 -25.65 12.86 8.79
C LYS A 24 -24.26 13.47 8.98
N LYS A 25 -23.59 13.11 10.07
CA LYS A 25 -22.26 13.62 10.41
C LYS A 25 -21.21 13.20 9.38
N ASP A 26 -21.33 11.97 8.86
CA ASP A 26 -20.40 11.42 7.88
C ASP A 26 -21.05 10.36 6.97
N ILE A 27 -21.75 10.81 5.93
CA ILE A 27 -22.35 9.90 4.93
C ILE A 27 -21.28 9.20 4.08
N SER A 28 -20.06 9.74 4.02
CA SER A 28 -18.97 9.13 3.27
C SER A 28 -18.48 7.85 3.96
N GLN A 29 -18.45 7.82 5.30
CA GLN A 29 -18.17 6.62 6.08
C GLN A 29 -19.25 5.56 5.90
N VAL A 30 -20.54 5.96 5.88
CA VAL A 30 -21.65 5.03 5.60
C VAL A 30 -21.48 4.37 4.22
N THR A 31 -21.14 5.17 3.22
CA THR A 31 -20.88 4.69 1.84
C THR A 31 -19.69 3.73 1.82
N SER A 32 -18.60 4.07 2.52
CA SER A 32 -17.42 3.21 2.64
C SER A 32 -17.73 1.87 3.29
N THR A 33 -18.58 1.84 4.32
CA THR A 33 -19.05 0.59 4.94
C THR A 33 -19.84 -0.28 3.96
N ILE A 34 -20.64 0.30 3.06
CA ILE A 34 -21.38 -0.46 2.03
C ILE A 34 -20.40 -1.10 1.04
N PHE A 35 -19.37 -0.38 0.61
CA PHE A 35 -18.31 -0.96 -0.23
C PHE A 35 -17.50 -2.03 0.51
N ALA A 36 -17.27 -1.87 1.82
CA ALA A 36 -16.63 -2.90 2.64
C ALA A 36 -17.47 -4.19 2.69
N LEU A 37 -18.79 -4.08 2.89
CA LEU A 37 -19.70 -5.22 2.77
C LEU A 37 -19.62 -5.86 1.38
N GLY A 38 -19.64 -5.05 0.32
CA GLY A 38 -19.46 -5.51 -1.06
C GLY A 38 -18.21 -6.35 -1.26
N ARG A 39 -17.06 -5.88 -0.74
CA ARG A 39 -15.81 -6.65 -0.75
C ARG A 39 -15.89 -7.93 0.08
N THR A 40 -16.56 -7.91 1.22
CA THR A 40 -16.72 -9.10 2.08
C THR A 40 -17.51 -10.19 1.37
N THR A 41 -18.53 -9.87 0.56
CA THR A 41 -19.32 -10.89 -0.17
C THR A 41 -18.47 -11.82 -1.05
N TYR A 42 -17.32 -11.38 -1.57
CA TYR A 42 -16.40 -12.24 -2.32
C TYR A 42 -15.80 -13.40 -1.51
N LYS A 43 -15.86 -13.33 -0.17
CA LYS A 43 -15.40 -14.37 0.75
C LYS A 43 -16.51 -15.33 1.18
N HIS A 44 -17.75 -15.11 0.75
CA HIS A 44 -18.93 -15.87 1.15
C HIS A 44 -19.46 -16.67 -0.05
N PRO A 45 -19.14 -17.98 -0.17
CA PRO A 45 -19.60 -18.83 -1.29
C PRO A 45 -21.12 -18.95 -1.39
N GLU A 46 -21.84 -18.75 -0.29
CA GLU A 46 -23.30 -18.73 -0.20
C GLU A 46 -23.93 -17.46 -0.80
N TRP A 47 -23.13 -16.43 -1.08
CA TRP A 47 -23.62 -15.20 -1.67
C TRP A 47 -24.01 -15.39 -3.14
N THR A 48 -25.32 -15.34 -3.41
CA THR A 48 -25.88 -15.46 -4.77
C THR A 48 -26.24 -14.10 -5.39
N GLY A 49 -25.98 -13.00 -4.69
CA GLY A 49 -26.31 -11.65 -5.15
C GLY A 49 -25.27 -11.05 -6.09
N PRO A 50 -25.53 -9.85 -6.64
CA PRO A 50 -24.53 -9.12 -7.40
C PRO A 50 -23.36 -8.70 -6.51
N TYR A 51 -22.17 -8.59 -7.09
CA TYR A 51 -21.00 -8.07 -6.40
C TYR A 51 -20.88 -6.56 -6.58
N LEU A 52 -20.43 -5.88 -5.52
CA LEU A 52 -20.16 -4.45 -5.54
C LEU A 52 -18.65 -4.19 -5.47
N GLY A 53 -18.10 -3.60 -6.53
CA GLY A 53 -16.68 -3.30 -6.68
C GLY A 53 -15.91 -4.39 -7.42
N PRO A 54 -14.59 -4.21 -7.63
CA PRO A 54 -13.74 -5.22 -8.25
C PRO A 54 -13.48 -6.38 -7.29
N LYS A 55 -13.26 -7.59 -7.85
CA LYS A 55 -12.84 -8.76 -7.08
C LYS A 55 -11.52 -8.45 -6.34
N PRO A 56 -11.44 -8.64 -5.01
CA PRO A 56 -10.18 -8.56 -4.29
C PRO A 56 -9.14 -9.52 -4.87
N SER A 57 -7.87 -9.09 -4.92
CA SER A 57 -6.79 -9.94 -5.41
C SER A 57 -6.55 -11.10 -4.45
N ASP A 58 -6.40 -12.30 -5.01
CA ASP A 58 -5.95 -13.47 -4.27
C ASP A 58 -4.42 -13.41 -4.04
N GLU A 59 -3.95 -13.94 -2.92
CA GLU A 59 -2.51 -13.94 -2.60
C GLU A 59 -1.74 -14.79 -3.62
N CYS A 60 -0.80 -14.18 -4.33
CA CYS A 60 0.10 -14.89 -5.25
C CYS A 60 1.39 -15.26 -4.51
N LYS A 61 1.36 -16.36 -3.75
CA LYS A 61 2.57 -16.93 -3.15
C LYS A 61 3.47 -17.45 -4.27
N ARG A 62 4.69 -16.92 -4.34
CA ARG A 62 5.73 -17.37 -5.25
C ARG A 62 6.76 -18.13 -4.46
N ASP A 63 6.85 -19.42 -4.71
CA ASP A 63 7.90 -20.25 -4.14
C ASP A 63 9.15 -20.15 -5.02
N PHE A 64 10.27 -19.79 -4.40
CA PHE A 64 11.58 -19.77 -5.05
C PHE A 64 12.40 -20.95 -4.55
N THR A 65 13.16 -21.56 -5.46
CA THR A 65 14.12 -22.59 -5.06
C THR A 65 15.22 -21.96 -4.19
N GLU A 66 15.82 -22.76 -3.32
CA GLU A 66 16.94 -22.31 -2.47
C GLU A 66 18.11 -21.80 -3.32
N GLU A 67 18.35 -22.43 -4.47
CA GLU A 67 19.35 -21.99 -5.45
C GLU A 67 19.02 -20.58 -6.00
N GLN A 68 17.77 -20.33 -6.41
CA GLN A 68 17.35 -19.00 -6.87
C GLN A 68 17.47 -17.93 -5.78
N LEU A 69 17.11 -18.26 -4.54
CA LEU A 69 17.28 -17.34 -3.40
C LEU A 69 18.76 -17.03 -3.15
N LYS A 70 19.64 -18.03 -3.25
CA LYS A 70 21.09 -17.87 -3.10
C LYS A 70 21.71 -17.07 -4.26
N SER A 71 21.27 -17.31 -5.49
CA SER A 71 21.67 -16.49 -6.66
C SER A 71 21.23 -15.04 -6.51
N GLY A 72 20.07 -14.78 -5.90
CA GLY A 72 19.61 -13.43 -5.58
C GLY A 72 20.54 -12.68 -4.61
N GLN A 73 21.14 -13.37 -3.64
CA GLN A 73 22.08 -12.78 -2.69
C GLN A 73 23.40 -12.33 -3.35
N THR A 74 23.78 -12.95 -4.48
CA THR A 74 24.96 -12.56 -5.25
C THR A 74 24.71 -11.39 -6.21
N ILE A 75 23.45 -11.00 -6.44
CA ILE A 75 23.11 -9.84 -7.26
C ILE A 75 23.21 -8.58 -6.39
N ILE A 76 24.40 -7.99 -6.41
CA ILE A 76 24.67 -6.68 -5.81
C ILE A 76 24.01 -5.63 -6.71
N GLY A 77 22.96 -4.96 -6.22
CA GLY A 77 22.29 -3.88 -6.96
C GLY A 77 23.28 -2.78 -7.39
N LEU A 78 23.00 -2.10 -8.50
CA LEU A 78 23.87 -1.09 -9.14
C LEU A 78 24.33 0.05 -8.20
N GLN A 79 23.76 0.16 -7.00
CA GLN A 79 24.03 1.19 -6.00
C GLN A 79 24.72 0.67 -4.73
N ALA A 80 25.07 -0.61 -4.65
CA ALA A 80 25.88 -1.15 -3.56
C ALA A 80 27.37 -0.83 -3.82
N GLY A 81 27.66 0.46 -3.91
CA GLY A 81 28.99 1.01 -3.84
C GLY A 81 29.54 0.85 -2.42
N GLN A 82 30.78 0.38 -2.33
CA GLN A 82 31.47 0.26 -1.05
C GLN A 82 31.96 1.66 -0.61
N ASN A 83 31.43 2.18 0.50
CA ASN A 83 31.87 3.46 1.09
C ASN A 83 33.31 3.44 1.65
N LYS A 84 34.02 2.30 1.60
CA LYS A 84 35.36 2.14 2.20
C LYS A 84 36.52 2.71 1.35
N GLY A 85 36.26 3.21 0.14
CA GLY A 85 37.28 3.83 -0.72
C GLY A 85 36.92 5.21 -1.27
N ALA A 86 35.68 5.67 -1.10
CA ALA A 86 35.26 6.99 -1.54
C ALA A 86 35.65 8.04 -0.49
N THR A 87 36.91 8.47 -0.48
CA THR A 87 37.29 9.67 0.27
C THR A 87 36.68 10.88 -0.42
N GLN A 88 35.97 11.73 0.33
CA GLN A 88 35.50 13.06 -0.12
C GLN A 88 36.69 14.04 -0.30
N ALA A 89 37.88 13.55 -0.62
CA ALA A 89 39.04 14.38 -0.89
C ALA A 89 38.87 14.99 -2.30
N GLY A 90 38.42 16.23 -2.36
CA GLY A 90 38.25 16.99 -3.61
C GLY A 90 36.81 17.36 -3.98
N SER A 91 35.79 16.99 -3.19
CA SER A 91 34.44 17.54 -3.37
C SER A 91 34.38 18.97 -2.82
N ASN A 92 34.52 19.96 -3.70
CA ASN A 92 34.26 21.36 -3.37
C ASN A 92 32.79 21.70 -3.73
N MET A 93 31.88 21.56 -2.76
CA MET A 93 30.54 22.12 -2.89
C MET A 93 30.58 23.60 -2.51
N GLY A 94 30.76 24.47 -3.50
CA GLY A 94 30.77 25.91 -3.26
C GLY A 94 31.65 26.76 -4.17
N ALA A 95 32.22 26.21 -5.26
CA ALA A 95 32.90 27.02 -6.25
C ALA A 95 31.89 27.94 -6.98
N GLY A 96 31.70 29.14 -6.43
CA GLY A 96 30.92 30.19 -7.07
C GLY A 96 31.52 30.51 -8.43
N ARG A 97 30.73 30.31 -9.50
CA ARG A 97 31.11 30.72 -10.85
C ARG A 97 31.30 32.24 -10.86
N LYS A 98 32.56 32.71 -10.83
CA LYS A 98 32.87 34.12 -11.05
C LYS A 98 32.71 34.38 -12.55
N ILE A 99 31.63 35.05 -12.96
CA ILE A 99 31.51 35.58 -14.32
C ILE A 99 32.47 36.78 -14.39
N LEU A 100 33.57 36.64 -15.13
CA LEU A 100 34.43 37.76 -15.47
C LEU A 100 33.73 38.56 -16.57
N LEU A 101 33.12 39.68 -16.19
CA LEU A 101 32.62 40.68 -17.14
C LEU A 101 33.75 41.68 -17.46
N ASN A 102 34.40 41.43 -18.60
CA ASN A 102 35.20 42.35 -19.44
C ASN A 102 36.47 43.04 -18.89
N LYS A 103 37.35 43.28 -19.86
CA LYS A 103 38.59 44.06 -19.90
C LYS A 103 38.67 45.27 -18.99
#